data_AF-A0A3D2S5G5-F1
#
_entry.id   AF-A0A3D2S5G5-F1
#
_cell.length_a   1.000
_cell.length_b   1.000
_cell.length_c   1.000
_cell.angle_alpha   90.00
_cell.angle_beta   90.00
_cell.angle_gamma   90.00
#
_symmetry.space_group_name_H-M   'P 1'
#
loop_
_entity.id
_entity.type
_entity.pdbx_description
1 polymer ?
#
loop_
_entity_poly.entity_id
_entity_poly.type
_entity_poly.pdbx_seq_one_letter_code
_entity_poly.pdbx_strand_id
1 'polypeptide(L)'
;MWGRKNPICSNPIIRIQNTGAQTLTSLYIEFGLEGADKSAYNWSGELAPMEWEEVMLPDYEWDESSTFTVTISQPNGGADEYAANNTMQSSVAIPELLPADLILEFKTNTKPNENDVFIYNSNGEEVFARTSFTASTVHKDTISLPDGCYELFVWDYDEDGIAWWANSDG
;
A
#
# COMPACT_ATOMS: atom_id res chain seq x y z
N MET A 1 19.38 -6.95 -14.65
CA MET A 1 19.50 -5.68 -13.90
C MET A 1 18.48 -5.77 -12.77
N TRP A 2 18.92 -6.09 -11.55
CA TRP A 2 18.04 -6.29 -10.40
C TRP A 2 17.82 -4.91 -9.75
N GLY A 3 16.77 -4.22 -10.16
CA GLY A 3 16.34 -2.99 -9.49
C GLY A 3 15.68 -3.33 -8.15
N ARG A 4 15.90 -2.52 -7.12
CA ARG A 4 15.13 -2.60 -5.88
C ARG A 4 13.66 -2.30 -6.23
N LYS A 5 12.78 -3.28 -6.09
CA LYS A 5 11.33 -3.08 -6.14
C LYS A 5 10.85 -2.98 -4.70
N ASN A 6 10.21 -1.87 -4.36
CA ASN A 6 9.52 -1.71 -3.08
C ASN A 6 8.03 -1.51 -3.36
N PRO A 7 7.30 -2.57 -3.77
CA PRO A 7 5.86 -2.47 -3.96
C PRO A 7 5.23 -2.19 -2.59
N ILE A 8 4.45 -1.12 -2.52
CA ILE A 8 3.73 -0.73 -1.31
C ILE A 8 2.25 -0.93 -1.60
N CYS A 9 1.53 -1.51 -0.65
CA CYS A 9 0.07 -1.47 -0.69
C CYS A 9 -0.40 -0.09 -0.23
N SER A 10 -0.30 0.90 -1.11
CA SER A 10 -0.82 2.23 -0.82
C SER A 10 -2.30 2.31 -1.18
N ASN A 11 -3.06 3.01 -0.35
CA ASN A 11 -4.45 3.33 -0.64
C ASN A 11 -4.60 4.11 -1.96
N PRO A 12 -5.63 3.82 -2.78
CA PRO A 12 -5.88 4.56 -4.01
C PRO A 12 -6.20 6.03 -3.72
N ILE A 13 -5.69 6.92 -4.57
CA ILE A 13 -6.04 8.34 -4.53
C ILE A 13 -6.80 8.67 -5.80
N ILE A 14 -7.97 9.28 -5.65
CA ILE A 14 -8.78 9.80 -6.75
C ILE A 14 -8.86 11.32 -6.66
N ARG A 15 -9.06 11.97 -7.80
CA ARG A 15 -9.46 13.37 -7.84
C ARG A 15 -10.93 13.46 -8.19
N ILE A 16 -11.72 14.11 -7.34
CA ILE A 16 -13.12 14.45 -7.63
C ILE A 16 -13.22 15.94 -7.95
N GLN A 17 -14.11 16.31 -8.87
CA GLN A 17 -14.37 17.71 -9.23
C GLN A 17 -15.87 17.95 -9.33
N ASN A 18 -16.35 19.04 -8.74
CA ASN A 18 -17.74 19.44 -8.85
C ASN A 18 -17.97 20.21 -10.16
N THR A 19 -18.60 19.58 -11.15
CA THR A 19 -18.99 20.25 -12.41
C THR A 19 -20.39 20.85 -12.39
N GLY A 20 -21.11 20.73 -11.26
CA GLY A 20 -22.47 21.23 -11.08
C GLY A 20 -22.53 22.69 -10.61
N ALA A 21 -23.74 23.24 -10.57
CA ALA A 21 -23.97 24.62 -10.12
C ALA A 21 -24.14 24.75 -8.59
N GLN A 22 -24.44 23.65 -7.90
CA GLN A 22 -24.59 23.61 -6.44
C GLN A 22 -23.31 23.10 -5.79
N THR A 23 -23.02 23.56 -4.57
CA THR A 23 -21.93 23.00 -3.76
C THR A 23 -22.18 21.51 -3.51
N LEU A 24 -21.15 20.70 -3.75
CA LEU A 24 -21.18 19.26 -3.49
C LEU A 24 -20.77 19.01 -2.04
N THR A 25 -21.59 18.27 -1.32
CA THR A 25 -21.46 18.00 0.11
C THR A 25 -21.39 16.52 0.47
N SER A 26 -21.89 15.66 -0.42
CA SER A 26 -21.76 14.21 -0.29
C SER A 26 -21.68 13.52 -1.65
N LEU A 27 -21.00 12.37 -1.70
CA LEU A 27 -20.86 11.55 -2.90
C LEU A 27 -20.71 10.07 -2.51
N TYR A 28 -21.40 9.18 -3.20
CA TYR A 28 -21.21 7.74 -3.09
C TYR A 28 -20.17 7.28 -4.10
N ILE A 29 -19.12 6.60 -3.65
CA ILE A 29 -17.98 6.18 -4.47
C ILE A 29 -17.87 4.67 -4.39
N GLU A 30 -17.98 4.00 -5.53
CA GLU A 30 -17.76 2.55 -5.68
C GLU A 30 -16.45 2.33 -6.44
N PHE A 31 -15.58 1.46 -5.93
CA PHE A 31 -14.24 1.28 -6.47
C PHE A 31 -13.68 -0.12 -6.27
N GLY A 32 -12.65 -0.47 -7.04
CA GLY A 32 -11.92 -1.73 -6.92
C GLY A 32 -11.37 -2.22 -8.25
N LEU A 33 -10.57 -3.28 -8.19
CA LEU A 33 -10.07 -3.98 -9.38
C LEU A 33 -11.22 -4.67 -10.13
N GLU A 34 -11.14 -4.76 -11.45
CA GLU A 34 -12.12 -5.55 -12.23
C GLU A 34 -12.01 -7.02 -11.84
N GLY A 35 -13.13 -7.72 -11.58
CA GLY A 35 -13.12 -9.13 -11.17
C GLY A 35 -13.30 -9.35 -9.67
N ALA A 36 -12.83 -8.43 -8.83
CA ALA A 36 -13.11 -8.39 -7.40
C ALA A 36 -14.47 -7.74 -7.07
N ASP A 37 -14.97 -8.04 -5.87
CA ASP A 37 -16.07 -7.32 -5.26
C ASP A 37 -15.70 -5.83 -5.08
N LYS A 38 -16.65 -4.95 -5.39
CA LYS A 38 -16.42 -3.51 -5.28
C LYS A 38 -16.57 -3.03 -3.85
N SER A 39 -15.61 -2.22 -3.43
CA SER A 39 -15.67 -1.48 -2.17
C SER A 39 -16.44 -0.18 -2.34
N ALA A 40 -17.04 0.29 -1.25
CA ALA A 40 -17.85 1.50 -1.25
C ALA A 40 -17.37 2.49 -0.19
N TYR A 41 -17.36 3.77 -0.55
CA TYR A 41 -16.99 4.87 0.32
C TYR A 41 -17.97 6.03 0.17
N ASN A 42 -18.47 6.54 1.30
CA ASN A 42 -19.29 7.75 1.32
C ASN A 42 -18.39 8.93 1.64
N TRP A 43 -18.09 9.74 0.63
CA TRP A 43 -17.36 10.99 0.81
C TRP A 43 -18.31 12.08 1.32
N SER A 44 -17.81 12.93 2.22
CA SER A 44 -18.49 14.12 2.72
C SER A 44 -17.50 15.28 2.82
N GLY A 45 -17.91 16.47 2.38
CA GLY A 45 -17.06 17.66 2.42
C GLY A 45 -17.80 18.89 1.89
N GLU A 46 -17.06 19.86 1.36
CA GLU A 46 -17.63 21.07 0.75
C GLU A 46 -16.79 21.45 -0.49
N LEU A 47 -17.29 21.12 -1.68
CA LEU A 47 -16.68 21.50 -2.96
C LEU A 47 -17.56 22.50 -3.71
N ALA A 48 -17.11 23.73 -3.84
CA ALA A 48 -17.83 24.73 -4.63
C ALA A 48 -17.83 24.34 -6.13
N PRO A 49 -18.69 24.94 -6.96
CA PRO A 49 -18.67 24.72 -8.40
C PRO A 49 -17.28 24.93 -9.00
N MET A 50 -16.85 23.97 -9.82
CA MET A 50 -15.53 23.86 -10.47
C MET A 50 -14.34 23.56 -9.56
N GLU A 51 -14.53 23.45 -8.24
CA GLU A 51 -13.49 23.02 -7.32
C GLU A 51 -13.28 21.52 -7.36
N TRP A 52 -12.07 21.09 -7.00
CA TRP A 52 -11.65 19.71 -6.94
C TRP A 52 -10.88 19.43 -5.65
N GLU A 53 -10.87 18.17 -5.24
CA GLU A 53 -10.00 17.68 -4.17
C GLU A 53 -9.47 16.28 -4.50
N GLU A 54 -8.45 15.88 -3.77
CA GLU A 54 -7.94 14.51 -3.78
C GLU A 54 -8.50 13.75 -2.58
N VAL A 55 -9.07 12.58 -2.85
CA VAL A 55 -9.67 11.69 -1.85
C VAL A 55 -8.86 10.41 -1.81
N MET A 56 -8.31 10.09 -0.64
CA MET A 56 -7.70 8.79 -0.38
C MET A 56 -8.81 7.80 -0.04
N LEU A 57 -8.95 6.75 -0.85
CA LEU A 57 -9.94 5.70 -0.66
C LEU A 57 -9.43 4.66 0.34
N PRO A 58 -10.30 4.02 1.14
CA PRO A 58 -9.86 2.97 2.06
C PRO A 58 -9.38 1.72 1.30
N ASP A 59 -8.98 0.70 2.06
CA ASP A 59 -8.60 -0.59 1.49
C ASP A 59 -9.73 -1.20 0.66
N TYR A 60 -9.35 -2.02 -0.31
CA TYR A 60 -10.25 -2.68 -1.24
C TYR A 60 -9.82 -4.12 -1.47
N GLU A 61 -10.75 -4.94 -1.95
CA GLU A 61 -10.49 -6.34 -2.27
C GLU A 61 -9.51 -6.47 -3.44
N TRP A 62 -8.47 -7.28 -3.23
CA TRP A 62 -7.43 -7.52 -4.21
C TRP A 62 -7.88 -8.52 -5.29
N ASP A 63 -7.41 -8.31 -6.54
CA ASP A 63 -7.60 -9.21 -7.68
C ASP A 63 -6.37 -9.14 -8.61
N GLU A 64 -6.20 -10.10 -9.51
CA GLU A 64 -5.10 -10.11 -10.49
C GLU A 64 -5.35 -9.20 -11.70
N SER A 65 -6.45 -8.45 -11.72
CA SER A 65 -6.73 -7.51 -12.80
C SER A 65 -5.74 -6.34 -12.85
N SER A 66 -5.42 -5.93 -14.09
CA SER A 66 -4.61 -4.74 -14.36
C SER A 66 -5.45 -3.47 -14.48
N THR A 67 -6.76 -3.54 -14.23
CA THR A 67 -7.68 -2.41 -14.34
C THR A 67 -8.35 -2.12 -13.00
N PHE A 68 -8.12 -0.91 -12.48
CA PHE A 68 -8.86 -0.36 -11.35
C PHE A 68 -9.94 0.57 -11.86
N THR A 69 -11.17 0.42 -11.36
CA THR A 69 -12.33 1.23 -11.76
C THR A 69 -12.89 1.95 -10.56
N VAL A 70 -13.31 3.20 -10.78
CA VAL A 70 -14.02 4.02 -9.81
C VAL A 70 -15.28 4.55 -10.49
N THR A 71 -16.42 4.43 -9.81
CA THR A 71 -17.69 4.98 -10.22
C THR A 71 -18.27 5.84 -9.10
N ILE A 72 -18.68 7.05 -9.42
CA ILE A 72 -19.29 7.98 -8.47
C ILE A 72 -20.80 8.13 -8.74
N SER A 73 -21.57 8.34 -7.68
CA SER A 73 -23.02 8.55 -7.79
C SER A 73 -23.57 9.29 -6.58
N GLN A 74 -24.87 9.59 -6.63
CA GLN A 74 -25.60 10.21 -5.52
C GLN A 74 -25.01 11.56 -5.04
N PRO A 75 -24.67 12.51 -5.94
CA PRO A 75 -24.20 13.83 -5.50
C PRO A 75 -25.28 14.50 -4.65
N ASN A 76 -24.94 14.87 -3.41
CA ASN A 76 -25.90 15.39 -2.43
C ASN A 76 -27.13 14.49 -2.20
N GLY A 77 -27.00 13.17 -2.40
CA GLY A 77 -28.11 12.20 -2.32
C GLY A 77 -29.09 12.24 -3.50
N GLY A 78 -28.81 13.06 -4.53
CA GLY A 78 -29.65 13.23 -5.72
C GLY A 78 -29.23 12.34 -6.90
N ALA A 79 -29.87 12.54 -8.05
CA ALA A 79 -29.42 11.95 -9.31
C ALA A 79 -28.39 12.88 -9.97
N ASP A 80 -27.35 12.30 -10.57
CA ASP A 80 -26.39 13.04 -11.39
C ASP A 80 -27.06 13.48 -12.71
N GLU A 81 -26.78 14.71 -13.15
CA GLU A 81 -27.28 15.25 -14.41
C GLU A 81 -26.48 14.73 -15.62
N TYR A 82 -25.26 14.22 -15.42
CA TYR A 82 -24.37 13.81 -16.49
C TYR A 82 -23.62 12.49 -16.22
N ALA A 83 -24.34 11.37 -16.23
CA ALA A 83 -23.81 10.03 -15.95
C ALA A 83 -22.53 9.60 -16.73
N ALA A 84 -22.20 10.24 -17.85
CA ALA A 84 -21.06 9.87 -18.68
C ALA A 84 -19.69 10.24 -18.08
N ASN A 85 -19.64 11.11 -17.06
CA ASN A 85 -18.39 11.45 -16.37
C ASN A 85 -18.21 10.73 -15.02
N ASN A 86 -19.12 9.83 -14.69
CA ASN A 86 -19.17 9.19 -13.36
C ASN A 86 -18.15 8.05 -13.21
N THR A 87 -17.58 7.54 -14.30
CA THR A 87 -16.69 6.38 -14.26
C THR A 87 -15.32 6.73 -14.81
N MET A 88 -14.27 6.36 -14.07
CA MET A 88 -12.88 6.40 -14.53
C MET A 88 -12.20 5.05 -14.31
N GLN A 89 -11.23 4.76 -15.16
CA GLN A 89 -10.40 3.56 -15.07
C GLN A 89 -8.93 3.94 -15.11
N SER A 90 -8.10 3.20 -14.39
CA SER A 90 -6.65 3.34 -14.40
C SER A 90 -5.98 1.97 -14.48
N SER A 91 -4.81 1.92 -15.13
CA SER A 91 -3.99 0.72 -15.15
C SER A 91 -3.22 0.56 -13.84
N VAL A 92 -3.20 -0.67 -13.31
CA VAL A 92 -2.47 -1.04 -12.09
C VAL A 92 -1.33 -1.99 -12.46
N ALA A 93 -0.15 -1.74 -11.88
CA ALA A 93 0.95 -2.68 -11.95
C ALA A 93 0.69 -3.82 -10.97
N ILE A 94 0.49 -5.02 -11.49
CA ILE A 94 0.28 -6.22 -10.66
C ILE A 94 1.61 -6.55 -9.97
N PRO A 95 1.68 -6.56 -8.63
CA PRO A 95 2.85 -6.99 -7.89
C PRO A 95 3.07 -8.50 -8.09
N GLU A 96 4.30 -8.94 -7.83
CA GLU A 96 4.58 -10.37 -7.80
C GLU A 96 3.93 -10.98 -6.55
N LEU A 97 3.10 -12.00 -6.74
CA LEU A 97 2.51 -12.72 -5.63
C LEU A 97 3.59 -13.58 -4.97
N LEU A 98 3.88 -13.28 -3.70
CA LEU A 98 4.80 -14.07 -2.90
C LEU A 98 4.05 -15.23 -2.24
N PRO A 99 4.69 -16.40 -2.06
CA PRO A 99 4.10 -17.48 -1.28
C PRO A 99 3.90 -17.04 0.17
N ALA A 100 2.84 -17.56 0.80
CA ALA A 100 2.55 -17.27 2.20
C ALA A 100 3.70 -17.67 3.14
N ASP A 101 4.34 -18.81 2.86
CA ASP A 101 5.54 -19.22 3.56
C ASP A 101 6.78 -18.70 2.83
N LEU A 102 7.55 -17.82 3.49
CA LEU A 102 8.79 -17.28 2.98
C LEU A 102 9.96 -17.58 3.91
N ILE A 103 11.16 -17.62 3.34
CA ILE A 103 12.42 -17.73 4.09
C ILE A 103 13.11 -16.38 4.01
N LEU A 104 13.19 -15.70 5.15
CA LEU A 104 14.01 -14.51 5.30
C LEU A 104 15.45 -14.93 5.60
N GLU A 105 16.36 -14.63 4.68
CA GLU A 105 17.80 -14.80 4.90
C GLU A 105 18.44 -13.46 5.26
N PHE A 106 18.97 -13.36 6.47
CA PHE A 106 19.68 -12.16 6.94
C PHE A 106 21.13 -12.51 7.28
N LYS A 107 22.08 -11.85 6.63
CA LYS A 107 23.52 -12.08 6.83
C LYS A 107 24.14 -10.90 7.57
N THR A 108 24.58 -11.11 8.80
CA THR A 108 25.25 -10.08 9.58
C THR A 108 26.74 -9.95 9.23
N ASN A 109 27.31 -8.78 9.48
CA ASN A 109 28.75 -8.53 9.55
C ASN A 109 29.30 -8.93 10.94
N THR A 110 30.45 -8.39 11.33
CA THR A 110 31.05 -8.64 12.64
C THR A 110 30.35 -7.96 13.83
N LYS A 111 29.30 -7.18 13.56
CA LYS A 111 28.52 -6.38 14.52
C LYS A 111 27.04 -6.80 14.59
N PRO A 112 26.76 -7.98 15.15
CA PRO A 112 25.39 -8.52 15.16
C PRO A 112 24.40 -7.73 16.02
N ASN A 113 24.88 -6.93 16.98
CA ASN A 113 24.02 -6.22 17.94
C ASN A 113 23.53 -4.86 17.42
N GLU A 114 23.97 -4.44 16.24
CA GLU A 114 23.51 -3.20 15.60
C GLU A 114 22.23 -3.43 14.80
N ASN A 115 21.81 -4.68 14.61
CA ASN A 115 20.75 -5.02 13.67
C ASN A 115 19.52 -5.57 14.39
N ASP A 116 18.35 -5.05 14.02
CA ASP A 116 17.05 -5.66 14.32
C ASP A 116 16.23 -5.80 13.03
N VAL A 117 15.39 -6.83 12.94
CA VAL A 117 14.48 -7.03 11.81
C VAL A 117 13.06 -7.24 12.30
N PHE A 118 12.12 -6.50 11.75
CA PHE A 118 10.69 -6.57 12.07
C PHE A 118 9.85 -6.72 10.81
N ILE A 119 8.69 -7.37 10.93
CA ILE A 119 7.65 -7.33 9.90
C ILE A 119 6.35 -6.86 10.55
N TYR A 120 5.72 -5.86 9.94
CA TYR A 120 4.39 -5.38 10.32
C TYR A 120 3.37 -5.72 9.24
N ASN A 121 2.13 -5.99 9.65
CA ASN A 121 1.00 -6.10 8.72
C ASN A 121 0.40 -4.72 8.39
N SER A 122 -0.58 -4.66 7.49
CA SER A 122 -1.27 -3.42 7.09
C SER A 122 -1.98 -2.68 8.25
N ASN A 123 -2.28 -3.35 9.35
CA ASN A 123 -2.85 -2.74 10.55
C ASN A 123 -1.78 -2.13 11.48
N GLY A 124 -0.50 -2.25 11.13
CA GLY A 124 0.63 -1.82 11.97
C GLY A 124 0.96 -2.77 13.11
N GLU A 125 0.45 -4.01 13.08
CA GLU A 125 0.76 -5.02 14.09
C GLU A 125 2.06 -5.75 13.73
N GLU A 126 2.95 -5.92 14.71
CA GLU A 126 4.17 -6.71 14.56
C GLU A 126 3.81 -8.20 14.43
N VAL A 127 4.13 -8.79 13.28
CA VAL A 127 3.90 -10.22 12.99
C VAL A 127 5.19 -11.05 13.03
N PHE A 128 6.35 -10.39 13.02
CA PHE A 128 7.65 -11.03 13.18
C PHE A 128 8.66 -10.05 13.77
N ALA A 129 9.53 -10.53 14.64
CA ALA A 129 10.67 -9.79 15.15
C ALA A 129 11.89 -10.70 15.33
N ARG A 130 13.05 -10.17 14.98
CA ARG A 130 14.36 -10.74 15.27
C ARG A 130 15.29 -9.66 15.76
N THR A 131 15.63 -9.74 17.04
CA THR A 131 16.44 -8.73 17.74
C THR A 131 17.74 -9.31 18.30
N SER A 132 18.17 -10.47 17.79
CA SER A 132 19.36 -11.18 18.26
C SER A 132 20.00 -11.95 17.13
N PHE A 133 21.29 -11.66 16.92
CA PHE A 133 22.07 -12.22 15.84
C PHE A 133 23.42 -12.74 16.35
N THR A 134 24.01 -13.61 15.55
CA THR A 134 25.39 -14.09 15.70
C THR A 134 26.23 -13.45 14.61
N ALA A 135 27.41 -12.94 14.96
CA ALA A 135 28.34 -12.31 14.03
C ALA A 135 28.68 -13.21 12.83
N SER A 136 28.90 -12.60 11.67
CA SER A 136 29.34 -13.25 10.42
C SER A 136 28.55 -14.50 10.03
N THR A 137 27.26 -14.53 10.37
CA THR A 137 26.40 -15.70 10.19
C THR A 137 25.23 -15.36 9.27
N VAL A 138 24.85 -16.32 8.42
CA VAL A 138 23.59 -16.27 7.68
C VAL A 138 22.53 -16.88 8.56
N HIS A 139 21.55 -16.08 8.93
CA HIS A 139 20.39 -16.54 9.66
C HIS A 139 19.22 -16.74 8.70
N LYS A 140 18.45 -17.81 8.91
CA LYS A 140 17.30 -18.16 8.07
C LYS A 140 16.08 -18.35 8.95
N ASP A 141 15.06 -17.51 8.75
CA ASP A 141 13.79 -17.60 9.44
C ASP A 141 12.70 -18.01 8.46
N THR A 142 11.93 -19.04 8.81
CA THR A 142 10.71 -19.39 8.10
C THR A 142 9.56 -18.60 8.71
N ILE A 143 8.93 -17.76 7.89
CA ILE A 143 7.87 -16.85 8.30
C ILE A 143 6.63 -17.19 7.49
N SER A 144 5.50 -17.33 8.16
CA SER A 144 4.21 -17.58 7.53
C SER A 144 3.39 -16.29 7.56
N LEU A 145 3.20 -15.69 6.39
CA LEU A 145 2.45 -14.46 6.17
C LEU A 145 1.23 -14.81 5.31
N PRO A 146 0.02 -14.92 5.89
CA PRO A 146 -1.21 -15.07 5.12
C PRO A 146 -1.38 -13.94 4.10
N ASP A 147 -2.24 -14.13 3.11
CA ASP A 147 -2.55 -13.10 2.10
C ASP A 147 -2.83 -11.74 2.76
N GLY A 148 -2.09 -10.73 2.32
CA GLY A 148 -2.12 -9.41 2.91
C GLY A 148 -0.91 -8.57 2.53
N CYS A 149 -0.85 -7.39 3.12
CA CYS A 149 0.21 -6.41 2.89
C CYS A 149 1.10 -6.31 4.12
N TYR A 150 2.42 -6.34 3.88
CA TYR A 150 3.41 -6.38 4.94
C TYR A 150 4.60 -5.47 4.63
N GLU A 151 5.19 -4.92 5.69
CA GLU A 151 6.37 -4.08 5.62
C GLU A 151 7.52 -4.75 6.38
N LEU A 152 8.65 -4.98 5.70
CA LEU A 152 9.90 -5.46 6.30
C LEU A 152 10.73 -4.25 6.74
N PHE A 153 10.96 -4.12 8.04
CA PHE A 153 11.85 -3.12 8.62
C PHE A 153 13.16 -3.77 9.02
N VAL A 154 14.26 -3.17 8.56
CA VAL A 154 15.62 -3.52 8.99
C VAL A 154 16.17 -2.28 9.67
N TRP A 155 16.41 -2.40 10.98
CA TRP A 155 17.03 -1.38 11.79
C TRP A 155 18.53 -1.66 11.88
N ASP A 156 19.29 -0.60 11.73
CA ASP A 156 20.73 -0.57 11.90
C ASP A 156 21.07 0.62 12.81
N TYR A 157 21.43 0.33 14.07
CA TYR A 157 21.52 1.34 15.12
C TYR A 157 22.68 2.32 14.94
N ASP A 158 23.74 1.91 14.23
CA ASP A 158 24.90 2.77 13.96
C ASP A 158 24.80 3.48 12.59
N GLU A 159 23.69 3.26 11.86
CA GLU A 159 23.33 3.90 10.57
C GLU A 159 24.38 3.76 9.46
N ASP A 160 25.21 2.74 9.55
CA ASP A 160 26.41 2.59 8.74
C ASP A 160 26.26 1.47 7.70
N GLY A 161 25.16 0.72 7.73
CA GLY A 161 24.74 -0.30 6.79
C GLY A 161 25.45 -1.64 6.98
N ILE A 162 24.71 -2.74 6.81
CA ILE A 162 25.18 -4.12 7.06
C ILE A 162 26.44 -4.52 6.28
N ALA A 163 26.53 -4.19 4.99
CA ALA A 163 27.65 -4.59 4.14
C ALA A 163 27.80 -3.67 2.93
N TRP A 164 28.78 -2.76 2.96
CA TRP A 164 29.22 -1.98 1.80
C TRP A 164 30.69 -1.57 1.94
N TRP A 165 31.29 -1.10 0.84
CA TRP A 165 32.74 -0.95 0.71
C TRP A 165 33.39 0.08 1.66
N ALA A 166 32.62 0.96 2.31
CA ALA A 166 33.13 1.93 3.27
C ALA A 166 32.48 1.87 4.67
N ASN A 167 31.68 0.83 4.93
CA ASN A 167 31.50 0.41 6.32
C ASN A 167 32.90 -0.05 6.80
N SER A 168 33.36 0.52 7.92
CA SER A 168 34.68 0.27 8.48
C SER A 168 34.67 -0.55 9.78
N ASP A 169 33.48 -0.88 10.29
CA ASP A 169 33.25 -1.62 11.52
C ASP A 169 32.69 -3.04 11.28
N GLY A 170 32.34 -3.38 10.03
CA GLY A 170 31.74 -4.62 9.54
C GLY A 170 32.66 -5.58 8.80
#